data_AF-A0A655XL64-F1
#
_entry.id   AF-A0A655XL64-F1
#
_cell.length_a   1.000
_cell.length_b   1.000
_cell.length_c   1.000
_cell.angle_alpha   90.00
_cell.angle_beta   90.00
_cell.angle_gamma   90.00
#
_symmetry.space_group_name_H-M   'P 1'
#
loop_
_entity.id
_entity.type
_entity.pdbx_description
1 polymer ?
#
loop_
_entity_poly.entity_id
_entity_poly.type
_entity_poly.pdbx_seq_one_letter_code
_entity_poly.pdbx_strand_id
1 'polypeptide(L)'
;MQPHGVEVITCPCVGDESYLREQFLMLGETSHPTVLTSTTKHYFGHLYPEDYQIWQALLAQTHIEFDLLYDPLMWRLLSAWRTENPDRNLLYLHQGGLLGNESMLPRYQRQFSEYTLAT
;
A
#
# COMPACT_ATOMS: atom_id res chain seq x y z
N MET A 1 -20.66 -2.28 16.46
CA MET A 1 -19.26 -2.72 16.66
C MET A 1 -19.01 -3.91 15.76
N GLN A 2 -17.83 -3.98 15.13
CA GLN A 2 -17.40 -5.16 14.36
C GLN A 2 -17.41 -6.41 15.27
N PRO A 3 -17.90 -7.58 14.81
CA PRO A 3 -18.19 -8.74 15.67
C PRO A 3 -16.99 -9.29 16.48
N HIS A 4 -15.77 -9.01 16.04
CA HIS A 4 -14.54 -9.63 16.57
C HIS A 4 -13.54 -8.63 17.17
N GLY A 5 -13.86 -7.34 17.21
CA GLY A 5 -12.96 -6.31 17.77
C GLY A 5 -11.65 -6.13 17.00
N VAL A 6 -11.51 -6.70 15.80
CA VAL A 6 -10.37 -6.49 14.91
C VAL A 6 -10.60 -5.20 14.12
N GLU A 7 -9.68 -4.26 14.27
CA GLU A 7 -9.65 -3.05 13.45
C GLU A 7 -9.14 -3.40 12.05
N VAL A 8 -9.87 -2.98 11.03
CA VAL A 8 -9.44 -3.10 9.64
C VAL A 8 -8.92 -1.74 9.20
N ILE A 9 -7.71 -1.73 8.67
CA ILE A 9 -7.02 -0.53 8.19
C ILE A 9 -6.80 -0.67 6.69
N THR A 10 -7.00 0.42 5.95
CA THR A 10 -6.79 0.49 4.50
C THR A 10 -6.24 1.85 4.09
N CYS A 11 -5.85 2.02 2.82
CA CYS A 11 -5.52 3.31 2.24
C CYS A 11 -6.09 3.44 0.81
N PRO A 12 -6.38 4.67 0.35
CA PRO A 12 -6.83 4.88 -1.03
C PRO A 12 -5.65 4.83 -2.01
N CYS A 13 -5.52 3.74 -2.75
CA CYS A 13 -4.57 3.65 -3.87
C CYS A 13 -5.12 4.26 -5.17
N VAL A 14 -6.44 4.37 -5.29
CA VAL A 14 -7.14 5.00 -6.41
C VAL A 14 -8.06 6.09 -5.86
N GLY A 15 -7.96 7.30 -6.42
CA GLY A 15 -8.72 8.45 -5.93
C GLY A 15 -8.21 8.92 -4.57
N ASP A 16 -9.12 9.46 -3.75
CA ASP A 16 -8.85 9.89 -2.38
C ASP A 16 -9.74 9.15 -1.37
N GLU A 17 -9.63 9.51 -0.09
CA GLU A 17 -10.46 8.92 0.96
C GLU A 17 -11.97 9.11 0.72
N SER A 18 -12.37 10.28 0.19
CA SER A 18 -13.78 10.56 -0.08
C SER A 18 -14.31 9.62 -1.15
N TYR A 19 -13.54 9.45 -2.24
CA TYR A 19 -13.86 8.50 -3.30
C TYR A 19 -13.95 7.06 -2.76
N LEU A 20 -12.98 6.61 -1.96
CA LEU A 20 -12.98 5.26 -1.39
C LEU A 20 -14.20 5.02 -0.49
N ARG A 21 -14.55 6.00 0.35
CA ARG A 21 -15.74 5.93 1.22
C ARG A 21 -17.03 5.86 0.41
N GLU A 22 -17.13 6.61 -0.68
CA GLU A 22 -18.26 6.54 -1.59
C GLU A 22 -18.41 5.13 -2.19
N GLN A 23 -17.31 4.48 -2.59
CA GLN A 23 -17.35 3.10 -3.09
C GLN A 23 -17.91 2.12 -2.04
N PHE A 24 -17.50 2.22 -0.78
CA PHE A 24 -18.06 1.38 0.28
C PHE A 24 -19.55 1.62 0.50
N LEU A 25 -19.99 2.89 0.47
CA LEU A 25 -21.41 3.23 0.59
C LEU A 25 -22.24 2.66 -0.56
N MET A 26 -21.72 2.71 -1.80
CA MET A 26 -22.41 2.14 -2.97
C MET A 26 -22.55 0.62 -2.90
N LEU A 27 -21.63 -0.08 -2.21
CA LEU A 27 -21.74 -1.51 -1.96
C LEU A 27 -22.75 -1.85 -0.85
N GLY A 28 -23.36 -0.85 -0.20
CA GLY A 28 -24.30 -1.03 0.91
C GLY A 28 -23.62 -1.36 2.23
N GLU A 29 -22.30 -1.16 2.34
CA GLU A 29 -21.54 -1.48 3.54
C GLU A 29 -21.81 -0.46 4.64
N THR A 30 -22.14 -0.96 5.83
CA THR A 30 -22.44 -0.13 7.01
C THR A 30 -21.27 -0.04 7.97
N SER A 31 -20.23 -0.85 7.77
CA SER A 31 -19.06 -0.92 8.63
C SER A 31 -17.80 -0.69 7.81
N HIS A 32 -17.17 0.47 8.01
CA HIS A 32 -16.04 0.91 7.19
C HIS A 32 -14.71 0.76 7.93
N PRO A 33 -13.61 0.49 7.21
CA PRO A 33 -12.27 0.44 7.79
C PRO A 33 -11.77 1.84 8.19
N THR A 34 -10.75 1.87 9.06
CA THR A 34 -9.94 3.06 9.28
C THR A 34 -9.12 3.33 8.02
N VAL A 35 -9.29 4.51 7.41
CA VAL A 35 -8.57 4.89 6.20
C VAL A 35 -7.33 5.70 6.59
N LEU A 36 -6.15 5.18 6.28
CA LEU A 36 -4.90 5.93 6.36
C LEU A 36 -4.75 6.78 5.10
N THR A 37 -4.33 8.02 5.28
CA THR A 37 -4.11 8.97 4.19
C THR A 37 -2.73 9.61 4.30
N SER A 38 -2.19 10.00 3.15
CA SER A 38 -0.99 10.84 3.09
C SER A 38 -1.40 12.32 3.15
N THR A 39 -0.51 13.17 3.66
CA THR A 39 -0.64 14.63 3.56
C THR A 39 -0.45 15.13 2.13
N THR A 40 0.16 14.32 1.27
CA THR A 40 0.38 14.60 -0.14
C THR A 40 -0.44 13.67 -1.02
N LYS A 41 -0.89 14.19 -2.17
CA LYS A 41 -1.66 13.41 -3.14
C LYS A 41 -0.78 12.35 -3.80
N HIS A 42 -1.19 11.10 -3.70
CA HIS A 42 -0.62 9.98 -4.45
C HIS A 42 -1.48 9.72 -5.69
N TYR A 43 -0.83 9.58 -6.85
CA TYR A 43 -1.50 9.33 -8.12
C TYR A 43 -1.33 7.87 -8.51
N PHE A 44 -2.44 7.18 -8.68
CA PHE A 44 -2.45 5.79 -9.10
C PHE A 44 -1.60 5.57 -10.37
N GLY A 45 -0.68 4.60 -10.32
CA GLY A 45 0.20 4.24 -11.44
C GLY A 45 1.35 5.21 -11.73
N HIS A 46 1.47 6.30 -10.96
CA HIS A 46 2.67 7.14 -10.97
C HIS A 46 3.83 6.42 -10.26
N LEU A 47 5.05 6.68 -10.72
CA LEU A 47 6.25 6.02 -10.19
C LEU A 47 6.88 6.92 -9.12
N TYR A 48 6.90 6.44 -7.89
CA TYR A 48 7.51 7.15 -6.77
C TYR A 48 8.79 6.43 -6.34
N PRO A 49 9.93 7.13 -6.20
CA PRO A 49 11.17 6.49 -5.78
C PRO A 49 11.03 5.84 -4.40
N GLU A 50 10.24 6.44 -3.50
CA GLU A 50 9.99 5.90 -2.15
C GLU A 50 9.20 4.58 -2.19
N ASP A 51 8.23 4.47 -3.12
CA ASP A 51 7.45 3.23 -3.31
C ASP A 51 8.37 2.11 -3.79
N TYR A 52 9.27 2.42 -4.74
CA TYR A 52 10.22 1.43 -5.25
C TYR A 52 11.20 0.95 -4.17
N GLN A 53 11.75 1.87 -3.37
CA GLN A 53 12.66 1.54 -2.28
C GLN A 53 12.00 0.68 -1.21
N ILE A 54 10.73 0.96 -0.88
CA ILE A 54 9.98 0.15 0.08
C ILE A 54 9.72 -1.24 -0.47
N TRP A 55 9.33 -1.35 -1.74
CA TRP A 55 9.17 -2.65 -2.40
C TRP A 55 10.48 -3.47 -2.35
N GLN A 56 11.62 -2.85 -2.67
CA GLN A 56 12.94 -3.50 -2.60
C GLN A 56 13.29 -3.94 -1.18
N ALA A 57 13.07 -3.08 -0.19
CA ALA A 57 13.36 -3.37 1.21
C ALA A 57 12.48 -4.50 1.75
N LEU A 58 11.19 -4.52 1.42
CA LEU A 58 10.27 -5.59 1.79
C LEU A 58 10.69 -6.91 1.18
N LEU A 59 11.02 -6.94 -0.11
CA LEU A 59 11.49 -8.14 -0.78
C LEU A 59 12.79 -8.67 -0.13
N ALA A 60 13.74 -7.78 0.15
CA ALA A 60 15.00 -8.15 0.78
C ALA A 60 14.82 -8.69 2.21
N GLN A 61 13.90 -8.10 2.99
CA GLN A 61 13.67 -8.47 4.39
C GLN A 61 12.81 -9.73 4.54
N THR A 62 11.80 -9.89 3.68
CA THR A 62 10.75 -10.91 3.86
C THR A 62 10.83 -12.04 2.85
N HIS A 63 11.56 -11.84 1.74
CA HIS A 63 11.56 -12.73 0.57
C HIS A 63 10.18 -12.92 -0.07
N ILE A 64 9.23 -12.03 0.24
CA ILE A 64 7.90 -11.96 -0.38
C ILE A 64 7.94 -10.86 -1.42
N GLU A 65 7.59 -11.20 -2.66
CA GLU A 65 7.36 -10.21 -3.69
C GLU A 65 5.97 -9.60 -3.50
N PHE A 66 5.92 -8.28 -3.43
CA PHE A 66 4.70 -7.49 -3.38
C PHE A 66 4.39 -6.88 -4.75
N ASP A 67 3.16 -6.43 -4.98
CA ASP A 67 2.84 -5.67 -6.19
C ASP A 67 3.43 -4.25 -6.12
N LEU A 68 3.67 -3.61 -7.26
CA LEU A 68 4.29 -2.27 -7.33
C LEU A 68 3.29 -1.09 -7.42
N LEU A 69 1.98 -1.37 -7.45
CA LEU A 69 0.91 -0.37 -7.58
C LEU A 69 0.21 -0.09 -6.26
N TYR A 70 -0.05 -1.10 -5.43
CA TYR A 70 -0.86 -0.96 -4.22
C TYR A 70 -0.03 -1.11 -2.95
N ASP A 71 0.68 -2.23 -2.81
CA ASP A 71 1.38 -2.59 -1.58
C ASP A 71 2.36 -1.52 -1.07
N PRO A 72 3.20 -0.84 -1.91
CA PRO A 72 4.21 0.07 -1.41
C PRO A 72 3.61 1.31 -0.72
N LEU A 73 2.54 1.88 -1.29
CA LEU A 73 1.81 2.98 -0.66
C LEU A 73 1.22 2.55 0.69
N MET A 74 0.60 1.37 0.74
CA MET A 74 0.06 0.85 1.99
C MET A 74 1.15 0.68 3.05
N TRP A 75 2.32 0.14 2.68
CA TRP A 75 3.44 -0.04 3.59
C TRP A 75 4.05 1.28 4.08
N ARG A 76 4.07 2.33 3.26
CA ARG A 76 4.46 3.69 3.70
C ARG A 76 3.57 4.19 4.82
N LEU A 77 2.26 4.16 4.60
CA LEU A 77 1.27 4.66 5.54
C LEU A 77 1.21 3.79 6.79
N LEU A 78 1.31 2.47 6.63
CA LEU A 78 1.33 1.52 7.73
C LEU A 78 2.57 1.69 8.62
N SER A 79 3.73 2.01 8.05
CA SER A 79 4.96 2.22 8.81
C SER A 79 4.87 3.46 9.72
N ALA A 80 4.28 4.55 9.21
CA ALA A 80 4.00 5.74 10.02
C ALA A 80 2.98 5.41 11.12
N TRP A 81 1.86 4.79 10.75
CA TRP A 81 0.83 4.38 11.71
C TRP A 81 1.39 3.46 12.81
N ARG A 82 2.27 2.51 12.46
CA ARG A 82 2.87 1.56 13.41
C ARG A 82 3.75 2.25 14.44
N THR A 83 4.41 3.35 14.08
CA THR A 83 5.23 4.13 15.02
C THR A 83 4.37 4.75 16.12
N GLU A 84 3.15 5.16 15.79
CA GLU A 84 2.16 5.69 16.74
C GLU A 84 1.40 4.59 17.50
N ASN A 85 1.50 3.35 17.01
CA ASN A 85 0.75 2.19 17.48
C ASN A 85 1.67 0.98 17.79
N PRO A 86 2.71 1.14 18.63
CA PRO A 86 3.76 0.14 18.80
C PRO A 86 3.25 -1.19 19.38
N ASP A 87 2.27 -1.13 20.28
CA ASP A 87 1.72 -2.28 21.02
C ASP A 87 0.65 -3.08 20.25
N ARG A 88 0.33 -2.66 19.03
CA ARG A 88 -0.69 -3.33 18.19
C ARG A 88 -0.06 -4.48 17.40
N ASN A 89 -0.71 -5.63 17.44
CA ASN A 89 -0.39 -6.75 16.55
C ASN A 89 -0.95 -6.46 15.14
N LEU A 90 -0.16 -6.80 14.12
CA LEU A 90 -0.53 -6.60 12.73
C LEU A 90 -0.66 -7.95 12.00
N LEU A 91 -1.73 -8.08 11.23
CA LEU A 91 -1.89 -9.08 10.19
C LEU A 91 -2.01 -8.35 8.86
N TYR A 92 -0.99 -8.47 8.00
CA TYR A 92 -1.01 -7.87 6.67
C TYR A 92 -1.67 -8.82 5.67
N LEU A 93 -2.61 -8.31 4.88
CA LEU A 93 -3.26 -9.06 3.81
C LEU A 93 -2.62 -8.70 2.47
N HIS A 94 -1.71 -9.54 1.97
CA HIS A 94 -1.22 -9.40 0.61
C HIS A 94 -2.23 -9.98 -0.37
N GLN A 95 -2.86 -9.13 -1.18
CA GLN A 95 -4.03 -9.47 -2.01
C GLN A 95 -3.68 -9.95 -3.43
N GLY A 96 -2.40 -10.17 -3.72
CA GLY A 96 -1.91 -10.56 -5.05
C GLY A 96 -1.50 -9.34 -5.89
N GLY A 97 -1.75 -9.38 -7.19
CA GLY A 97 -1.43 -8.26 -8.11
C GLY A 97 -0.07 -8.36 -8.82
N LEU A 98 0.71 -9.42 -8.58
CA LEU A 98 2.07 -9.58 -9.12
C LEU A 98 2.18 -9.50 -10.65
N LEU A 99 1.14 -9.90 -11.39
CA LEU A 99 1.12 -9.75 -12.86
C LEU A 99 1.37 -8.30 -13.31
N GLY A 100 0.99 -7.31 -12.49
CA GLY A 100 1.28 -5.89 -12.76
C GLY A 100 2.78 -5.58 -12.81
N ASN A 101 3.61 -6.32 -12.08
CA ASN A 101 5.06 -6.09 -11.99
C ASN A 101 5.77 -6.32 -13.32
N GLU A 102 5.25 -7.19 -14.20
CA GLU A 102 5.78 -7.39 -15.56
C GLU A 102 5.87 -6.08 -16.34
N SER A 103 4.95 -5.15 -16.08
CA SER A 103 4.93 -3.82 -16.68
C SER A 103 5.54 -2.74 -15.79
N MET A 104 5.33 -2.80 -14.48
CA MET A 104 5.73 -1.75 -13.54
C MET A 104 7.22 -1.77 -13.25
N LEU A 105 7.81 -2.96 -13.03
CA LEU A 105 9.21 -3.08 -12.65
C LEU A 105 10.16 -2.51 -13.73
N PRO A 106 10.00 -2.81 -15.04
CA PRO A 106 10.82 -2.19 -16.08
C PRO A 106 10.67 -0.66 -16.16
N ARG A 107 9.50 -0.11 -15.79
CA ARG A 107 9.29 1.34 -15.75
C ARG A 107 10.06 1.97 -14.58
N TYR A 108 9.99 1.36 -13.40
CA TYR A 108 10.77 1.77 -12.23
C TYR A 108 12.27 1.70 -12.51
N GLN A 109 12.77 0.58 -13.03
CA GLN A 109 14.19 0.39 -13.36
C GLN A 109 14.71 1.43 -14.37
N ARG A 110 13.88 1.83 -15.34
CA ARG A 110 14.24 2.86 -16.31
C ARG A 110 14.29 4.26 -15.71
N GLN A 111 13.32 4.61 -14.87
CA GLN A 111 13.21 5.95 -14.29
C GLN A 111 14.15 6.16 -13.11
N PHE A 112 14.46 5.10 -12.37
CA PHE A 112 15.16 5.10 -11.09
C PHE A 112 16.33 4.12 -11.10
N SER A 113 17.10 4.14 -12.19
CA SER A 113 18.22 3.23 -12.44
C SER A 113 19.26 3.25 -11.31
N GLU A 114 19.47 4.39 -10.68
CA GLU A 114 20.38 4.61 -9.56
C GLU A 114 19.97 3.88 -8.27
N TYR A 115 18.70 3.51 -8.15
CA TYR A 115 18.17 2.74 -7.02
C TYR A 115 18.06 1.24 -7.32
N THR A 116 18.27 0.84 -8.58
CA THR A 116 18.16 -0.57 -8.96
C THR A 116 19.34 -1.33 -8.39
N LEU A 117 19.07 -2.28 -7.49
CA LEU A 117 20.09 -3.13 -6.89
C LEU A 117 20.79 -3.94 -7.99
N ALA A 118 22.12 -3.97 -7.95
CA ALA A 118 22.89 -4.85 -8.82
C ALA A 118 22.55 -6.31 -8.45
N THR A 119 22.06 -7.06 -9.44
CA THR A 119 21.87 -8.51 -9.36
C THR A 119 23.18 -9.26 -9.32
#